data_AF-A0A257U6A8-F1
#
_entry.id   AF-A0A257U6A8-F1
#
_cell.length_a   1.000
_cell.length_b   1.000
_cell.length_c   1.000
_cell.angle_alpha   90.00
_cell.angle_beta   90.00
_cell.angle_gamma   90.00
#
_symmetry.space_group_name_H-M   'P 1'
#
loop_
_entity.id
_entity.type
_entity.pdbx_description
1 polymer ?
#
loop_
_entity_poly.entity_id
_entity_poly.type
_entity_poly.pdbx_seq_one_letter_code
_entity_poly.pdbx_strand_id
1 'polypeptide(L)'
;MAAAQQLPGLAGAQHRQFLQVSPAEMVSTGVTATTPDSVTLHLEGTIAAIPYNLDLTFALDLASDQLVVTLNESQPVAYQGAWTFKFHPWPLATLTPAAQPRYSGASLVAASLPELGGVIGCVLKCLGPQVIAIVLECLPSLIMGKQAFLACLVQQAQSSLPGVVQCIQQCK
;
A
#
# COMPACT_ATOMS: atom_id res chain seq x y z
N MET A 1 -49.23 -9.50 57.72
CA MET A 1 -49.00 -9.14 56.31
C MET A 1 -48.11 -7.90 56.31
N ALA A 2 -46.81 -8.05 56.07
CA ALA A 2 -45.86 -6.93 56.09
C ALA A 2 -44.70 -7.20 55.13
N ALA A 3 -44.12 -6.09 54.65
CA ALA A 3 -42.84 -5.90 53.97
C ALA A 3 -42.87 -5.74 52.43
N ALA A 4 -42.99 -4.49 52.00
CA ALA A 4 -42.30 -3.99 50.81
C ALA A 4 -40.90 -3.56 51.24
N GLN A 5 -39.85 -4.14 50.65
CA GLN A 5 -38.46 -3.77 50.87
C GLN A 5 -37.90 -3.08 49.62
N GLN A 6 -37.51 -1.82 49.78
CA GLN A 6 -36.47 -1.18 48.96
C GLN A 6 -35.10 -1.61 49.47
N LEU A 7 -34.17 -1.91 48.57
CA LEU A 7 -32.72 -1.84 48.81
C LEU A 7 -32.00 -1.51 47.47
N PRO A 8 -31.09 -0.51 47.45
CA PRO A 8 -30.25 -0.16 46.31
C PRO A 8 -28.90 -0.90 46.38
N GLY A 9 -28.21 -1.06 45.24
CA GLY A 9 -26.84 -1.58 45.28
C GLY A 9 -26.30 -2.04 43.93
N LEU A 10 -25.83 -1.07 43.13
CA LEU A 10 -24.90 -1.28 42.03
C LEU A 10 -23.58 -1.85 42.55
N ALA A 11 -23.27 -3.12 42.29
CA ALA A 11 -21.89 -3.63 42.25
C ALA A 11 -21.90 -5.05 41.67
N GLY A 12 -21.27 -5.26 40.50
CA GLY A 12 -20.96 -6.62 40.07
C GLY A 12 -20.84 -6.89 38.57
N ALA A 13 -21.12 -5.93 37.70
CA ALA A 13 -20.72 -6.07 36.30
C ALA A 13 -19.24 -5.68 36.18
N GLN A 14 -18.34 -6.56 36.59
CA GLN A 14 -16.93 -6.45 36.20
C GLN A 14 -16.84 -6.57 34.69
N HIS A 15 -16.93 -5.42 34.04
CA HIS A 15 -16.44 -5.15 32.70
C HIS A 15 -14.95 -5.51 32.68
N ARG A 16 -14.65 -6.79 32.40
CA ARG A 16 -13.45 -7.12 31.64
C ARG A 16 -13.69 -6.61 30.22
N GLN A 17 -13.56 -5.30 30.04
CA GLN A 17 -13.12 -4.75 28.79
C GLN A 17 -11.71 -5.31 28.59
N PHE A 18 -11.63 -6.51 28.02
CA PHE A 18 -10.46 -6.85 27.23
C PHE A 18 -10.27 -5.66 26.31
N LEU A 19 -9.12 -5.00 26.42
CA LEU A 19 -8.61 -4.06 25.44
C LEU A 19 -8.85 -4.73 24.07
N GLN A 20 -9.96 -4.37 23.43
CA GLN A 20 -10.18 -4.64 22.03
C GLN A 20 -9.13 -3.78 21.36
N VAL A 21 -7.95 -4.37 21.15
CA VAL A 21 -6.94 -3.79 20.27
C VAL A 21 -7.69 -3.63 18.96
N SER A 22 -7.99 -2.38 18.60
CA SER A 22 -8.72 -2.09 17.37
C SER A 22 -8.08 -2.87 16.24
N PRO A 23 -8.88 -3.48 15.34
CA PRO A 23 -8.34 -4.14 14.17
C PRO A 23 -7.39 -3.16 13.48
N ALA A 24 -6.28 -3.66 12.93
CA ALA A 24 -5.43 -2.77 12.16
C ALA A 24 -6.29 -2.15 11.05
N GLU A 25 -6.28 -0.83 10.96
CA GLU A 25 -7.06 -0.02 10.04
C GLU A 25 -6.04 0.87 9.34
N MET A 26 -5.69 0.56 8.09
CA MET A 26 -5.07 1.56 7.20
C MET A 26 -6.09 2.01 6.18
N VAL A 27 -6.11 3.31 5.94
CA VAL A 27 -6.92 3.96 4.94
C VAL A 27 -6.04 4.78 4.03
N SER A 28 -6.35 4.77 2.73
CA SER A 28 -5.83 5.79 1.83
C SER A 28 -6.56 7.09 2.10
N THR A 29 -5.84 8.10 2.57
CA THR A 29 -6.43 9.43 2.78
C THR A 29 -6.46 10.25 1.49
N GLY A 30 -5.72 9.82 0.46
CA GLY A 30 -5.84 10.35 -0.90
C GLY A 30 -4.51 10.45 -1.64
N VAL A 31 -4.57 11.05 -2.83
CA VAL A 31 -3.38 11.41 -3.62
C VAL A 31 -2.87 12.77 -3.12
N THR A 32 -1.63 12.81 -2.62
CA THR A 32 -1.04 14.01 -2.01
C THR A 32 -0.15 14.80 -2.96
N ALA A 33 0.38 14.16 -4.01
CA ALA A 33 1.16 14.83 -5.05
C ALA A 33 1.01 14.12 -6.39
N THR A 34 0.91 14.91 -7.47
CA THR A 34 0.86 14.39 -8.84
C THR A 34 1.73 15.24 -9.74
N THR A 35 2.59 14.59 -10.52
CA THR A 35 3.36 15.18 -11.62
C THR A 35 3.04 14.41 -12.91
N PRO A 36 3.50 14.85 -14.10
CA PRO A 36 3.30 14.09 -15.34
C PRO A 36 3.86 12.67 -15.29
N ASP A 37 4.87 12.44 -14.46
CA ASP A 37 5.64 11.21 -14.38
C ASP A 37 5.54 10.53 -13.01
N SER A 38 4.79 11.09 -12.05
CA SER A 38 4.66 10.49 -10.73
C SER A 38 3.35 10.78 -10.03
N VAL A 39 2.97 9.88 -9.12
CA VAL A 39 1.82 10.07 -8.22
C VAL A 39 2.17 9.54 -6.83
N THR A 40 1.78 10.28 -5.79
CA THR A 40 2.01 9.92 -4.39
C THR A 40 0.66 9.67 -3.71
N LEU A 41 0.53 8.49 -3.11
CA LEU A 41 -0.62 8.06 -2.34
C LEU A 41 -0.28 8.11 -0.86
N HIS A 42 -1.05 8.86 -0.08
CA HIS A 42 -0.91 8.89 1.37
C HIS A 42 -1.79 7.84 2.03
N LEU A 43 -1.18 7.10 2.94
CA LEU A 43 -1.79 6.02 3.70
C LEU A 43 -1.58 6.34 5.18
N GLU A 44 -2.68 6.38 5.91
CA GLU A 44 -2.67 6.62 7.36
C GLU A 44 -3.47 5.53 8.05
N GLY A 45 -3.04 5.14 9.24
CA GLY A 45 -3.76 4.12 9.97
C GLY A 45 -3.15 3.75 11.30
N THR A 46 -3.71 2.71 11.89
CA THR A 46 -3.13 2.06 13.07
C THR A 46 -2.94 0.58 12.81
N ILE A 47 -1.83 0.02 13.26
CA ILE A 47 -1.57 -1.42 13.25
C ILE A 47 -1.14 -1.82 14.65
N ALA A 48 -1.89 -2.72 15.28
CA ALA A 48 -1.66 -3.12 16.68
C ALA A 48 -1.54 -1.92 17.65
N ALA A 49 -2.41 -0.91 17.46
CA ALA A 49 -2.42 0.36 18.20
C ALA A 49 -1.20 1.28 18.01
N ILE A 50 -0.32 0.99 17.05
CA ILE A 50 0.77 1.87 16.64
C ILE A 50 0.30 2.67 15.42
N PRO A 51 0.38 4.02 15.42
CA PRO A 51 0.02 4.83 14.27
C PRO A 51 1.07 4.70 13.17
N TYR A 52 0.59 4.53 11.94
CA TYR A 52 1.39 4.49 10.73
C TYR A 52 0.99 5.65 9.83
N ASN A 53 2.01 6.32 9.31
CA ASN A 53 1.86 7.37 8.32
C ASN A 53 2.90 7.10 7.23
N LEU A 54 2.43 6.80 6.03
CA LEU A 54 3.30 6.40 4.92
C LEU A 54 2.81 6.94 3.58
N ASP A 55 3.78 7.33 2.76
CA ASP A 55 3.60 7.78 1.40
C ASP A 55 4.12 6.71 0.44
N LEU A 56 3.27 6.31 -0.51
CA LEU A 56 3.63 5.43 -1.61
C LEU A 56 3.72 6.26 -2.90
N THR A 57 4.94 6.48 -3.37
CA THR A 57 5.21 7.22 -4.60
C THR A 57 5.46 6.28 -5.75
N PHE A 58 4.69 6.41 -6.83
CA PHE A 58 4.94 5.74 -8.11
C PHE A 58 5.58 6.75 -9.06
N ALA A 59 6.81 6.50 -9.52
CA ALA A 59 7.55 7.35 -10.45
C ALA A 59 7.89 6.57 -11.72
N LEU A 60 7.31 6.98 -12.85
CA LEU A 60 7.37 6.33 -14.14
C LEU A 60 8.35 7.06 -15.07
N ASP A 61 9.38 6.35 -15.52
CA ASP A 61 10.29 6.79 -16.56
C ASP A 61 10.18 5.87 -17.79
N LEU A 62 9.43 6.31 -18.80
CA LEU A 62 9.30 5.59 -20.06
C LEU A 62 10.54 5.70 -20.96
N ALA A 63 11.45 6.66 -20.73
CA ALA A 63 12.69 6.71 -21.51
C ALA A 63 13.63 5.56 -21.13
N SER A 64 13.55 5.13 -19.86
CA SER A 64 14.32 4.01 -19.33
C SER A 64 13.51 2.72 -19.13
N ASP A 65 12.25 2.70 -19.60
CA ASP A 65 11.26 1.63 -19.39
C ASP A 65 11.18 1.17 -17.93
N GLN A 66 11.08 2.12 -16.99
CA GLN A 66 11.18 1.86 -15.56
C GLN A 66 10.05 2.50 -14.77
N LEU A 67 9.68 1.82 -13.69
CA LEU A 67 8.83 2.35 -12.63
C LEU A 67 9.55 2.18 -11.31
N VAL A 68 9.71 3.27 -10.56
CA VAL A 68 10.22 3.25 -9.20
C VAL A 68 9.04 3.45 -8.26
N VAL A 69 8.86 2.51 -7.33
CA VAL A 69 7.86 2.59 -6.27
C VAL A 69 8.60 2.85 -4.98
N THR A 70 8.44 4.04 -4.41
CA THR A 70 9.07 4.44 -3.15
C THR A 70 8.05 4.42 -2.03
N LEU A 71 8.35 3.72 -0.95
CA LEU A 71 7.64 3.77 0.31
C LEU A 71 8.42 4.69 1.26
N ASN A 72 7.78 5.73 1.76
CA ASN A 72 8.31 6.61 2.78
C ASN A 72 7.39 6.57 4.00
N GLU A 73 7.81 5.94 5.07
CA GLU A 73 7.10 5.91 6.34
C GLU A 73 7.66 7.03 7.23
N SER A 74 6.78 7.90 7.72
CA SER A 74 7.15 8.97 8.64
C SER A 74 6.87 8.62 10.10
N GLN A 75 5.95 7.66 10.35
CA GLN A 75 5.60 7.13 11.66
C GLN A 75 5.28 5.64 11.58
N PRO A 76 5.60 4.85 12.63
CA PRO A 76 6.24 5.27 13.90
C PRO A 76 7.73 5.59 13.80
N VAL A 77 8.43 5.07 12.78
CA VAL A 77 9.87 5.29 12.59
C VAL A 77 10.10 5.73 11.15
N ALA A 78 10.91 6.77 10.97
CA ALA A 78 11.28 7.24 9.65
C ALA A 78 11.97 6.11 8.87
N TYR A 79 11.35 5.69 7.78
CA TYR A 79 11.83 4.63 6.93
C TYR A 79 11.62 5.01 5.46
N GLN A 80 12.60 4.67 4.63
CA GLN A 80 12.45 4.77 3.19
C GLN A 80 12.93 3.48 2.56
N GLY A 81 12.14 2.95 1.63
CA GLY A 81 12.58 1.91 0.73
C GLY A 81 11.97 2.05 -0.64
N ALA A 82 12.58 1.42 -1.63
CA ALA A 82 12.11 1.50 -3.00
C ALA A 82 12.23 0.17 -3.74
N TRP A 83 11.29 -0.05 -4.65
CA TRP A 83 11.28 -1.13 -5.62
C TRP A 83 11.40 -0.53 -7.02
N THR A 84 12.41 -0.95 -7.77
CA THR A 84 12.58 -0.57 -9.18
C THR A 84 12.11 -1.71 -10.05
N PHE A 85 11.13 -1.42 -10.88
CA PHE A 85 10.58 -2.30 -11.88
C PHE A 85 11.08 -1.90 -13.25
N LYS A 86 11.51 -2.88 -14.04
CA LYS A 86 11.82 -2.69 -15.45
C LYS A 86 10.71 -3.31 -16.28
N PHE A 87 10.19 -2.55 -17.22
CA PHE A 87 9.22 -3.03 -18.17
C PHE A 87 9.93 -3.69 -19.34
N HIS A 88 9.33 -4.77 -19.82
CA HIS A 88 9.81 -5.51 -20.96
C HIS A 88 8.96 -5.10 -22.16
N PRO A 89 9.47 -4.23 -23.05
CA PRO A 89 8.73 -3.88 -24.25
C PRO A 89 8.54 -5.14 -25.08
N TRP A 90 7.36 -5.27 -25.72
CA TRP A 90 7.18 -6.29 -26.74
C TRP A 90 8.29 -6.13 -27.79
N PRO A 91 8.96 -7.20 -28.23
CA PRO A 91 9.88 -7.11 -29.35
C PRO A 91 9.07 -6.77 -30.60
N LEU A 92 9.22 -5.53 -31.07
CA LEU A 92 8.49 -5.00 -32.21
C LEU A 92 9.24 -5.30 -33.50
N ALA A 93 8.78 -6.30 -34.24
CA ALA A 93 9.15 -6.41 -35.65
C ALA A 93 8.42 -5.37 -36.52
N THR A 94 7.30 -4.78 -36.07
CA THR A 94 6.38 -4.05 -36.97
C THR A 94 5.45 -3.03 -36.28
N LEU A 95 5.90 -2.25 -35.31
CA LEU A 95 5.13 -1.07 -34.90
C LEU A 95 5.62 0.17 -35.65
N THR A 96 4.70 0.79 -36.37
CA THR A 96 4.86 2.10 -36.99
C THR A 96 5.21 3.16 -35.93
N PRO A 97 5.95 4.22 -36.29
CA PRO A 97 6.49 5.21 -35.35
C PRO A 97 5.46 6.00 -34.54
N ALA A 98 4.16 5.82 -34.78
CA ALA A 98 3.06 6.44 -34.06
C ALA A 98 2.40 5.53 -33.00
N ALA A 99 2.86 4.29 -32.85
CA ALA A 99 2.23 3.36 -31.91
C ALA A 99 2.72 3.59 -30.47
N GLN A 100 1.77 3.65 -29.53
CA GLN A 100 2.08 3.74 -28.10
C GLN A 100 2.91 2.54 -27.62
N PRO A 101 3.80 2.73 -26.63
CA PRO A 101 4.64 1.66 -26.11
C PRO A 101 3.78 0.50 -25.58
N ARG A 102 4.15 -0.73 -25.94
CA ARG A 102 3.49 -1.95 -25.50
C ARG A 102 4.48 -2.79 -24.72
N TYR A 103 4.08 -3.22 -23.52
CA TYR A 103 4.89 -4.02 -22.62
C TYR A 103 4.34 -5.43 -22.51
N SER A 104 5.21 -6.44 -22.59
CA SER A 104 4.85 -7.85 -22.41
C SER A 104 4.85 -8.26 -20.95
N GLY A 105 5.46 -7.46 -20.08
CA GLY A 105 5.53 -7.67 -18.65
C GLY A 105 6.40 -6.66 -17.94
N ALA A 106 6.55 -6.85 -16.63
CA ALA A 106 7.45 -6.10 -15.76
C ALA A 106 8.22 -7.09 -14.88
N SER A 107 9.46 -6.74 -14.51
CA SER A 107 10.24 -7.47 -13.52
C SER A 107 10.78 -6.52 -12.46
N LEU A 108 10.87 -6.99 -11.23
CA LEU A 108 11.58 -6.31 -10.17
C LEU A 108 13.09 -6.45 -10.43
N VAL A 109 13.79 -5.34 -10.67
CA VAL A 109 15.23 -5.32 -10.98
C VAL A 109 16.10 -4.82 -9.83
N ALA A 110 15.52 -4.05 -8.92
CA ALA A 110 16.19 -3.65 -7.68
C ALA A 110 15.17 -3.47 -6.56
N ALA A 111 15.59 -3.80 -5.35
CA ALA A 111 14.87 -3.44 -4.13
C ALA A 111 15.88 -2.86 -3.14
N SER A 112 15.63 -1.65 -2.67
CA SER A 112 16.40 -0.98 -1.63
C SER A 112 15.52 -0.96 -0.38
N LEU A 113 15.67 -2.01 0.41
CA LEU A 113 14.92 -2.22 1.65
C LEU A 113 15.97 -2.25 2.76
N PRO A 114 16.05 -1.26 3.66
CA PRO A 114 16.96 -1.38 4.79
C PRO A 114 16.58 -2.64 5.58
N GLU A 115 17.59 -3.38 6.04
CA GLU A 115 17.40 -4.59 6.84
C GLU A 115 16.81 -4.21 8.20
N LEU A 116 15.50 -4.10 8.24
CA LEU A 116 14.76 -3.82 9.46
C LEU A 116 14.08 -5.12 9.91
N GLY A 117 14.51 -5.61 11.07
CA GLY A 117 13.79 -6.65 11.79
C GLY A 117 12.44 -6.14 12.30
N GLY A 118 11.54 -7.07 12.64
CA GLY A 118 10.24 -6.75 13.25
C GLY A 118 9.17 -6.31 12.24
N VAL A 119 8.28 -5.42 12.68
CA VAL A 119 7.05 -5.04 11.96
C VAL A 119 7.36 -4.37 10.61
N ILE A 120 8.42 -3.57 10.51
CA ILE A 120 8.78 -2.90 9.24
C ILE A 120 9.21 -3.93 8.18
N GLY A 121 10.03 -4.92 8.53
CA GLY A 121 10.38 -6.01 7.63
C GLY A 121 9.16 -6.81 7.15
N CYS A 122 8.12 -6.90 7.98
CA CYS A 122 6.85 -7.48 7.59
C CYS A 122 6.06 -6.60 6.60
N VAL A 123 5.94 -5.30 6.87
CA VAL A 123 5.26 -4.35 5.97
C VAL A 123 5.82 -4.46 4.55
N LEU A 124 7.14 -4.61 4.41
CA LEU A 124 7.80 -4.78 3.12
C LEU A 124 7.53 -6.13 2.47
N LYS A 125 7.46 -7.22 3.24
CA LYS A 125 7.06 -8.54 2.75
C LYS A 125 5.60 -8.57 2.29
N CYS A 126 4.74 -7.78 2.91
CA CYS A 126 3.32 -7.69 2.57
C CYS A 126 3.08 -6.78 1.36
N LEU A 127 3.76 -5.63 1.29
CA LEU A 127 3.63 -4.68 0.19
C LEU A 127 4.31 -5.17 -1.09
N GLY A 128 5.49 -5.78 -1.01
CA GLY A 128 6.28 -6.16 -2.19
C GLY A 128 5.48 -6.99 -3.23
N PRO A 129 4.87 -8.13 -2.84
CA PRO A 129 4.07 -8.95 -3.75
C PRO A 129 2.86 -8.22 -4.33
N GLN A 130 2.18 -7.39 -3.51
CA GLN A 130 1.03 -6.62 -3.95
C GLN A 130 1.43 -5.57 -4.97
N VAL A 131 2.53 -4.84 -4.74
CA VAL A 131 3.07 -3.86 -5.69
C VAL A 131 3.42 -4.53 -7.02
N ILE A 132 4.05 -5.71 -7.01
CA ILE A 132 4.34 -6.46 -8.25
C ILE A 132 3.03 -6.77 -9.01
N ALA A 133 2.02 -7.30 -8.32
CA ALA A 133 0.74 -7.67 -8.93
C ALA A 133 0.02 -6.45 -9.53
N ILE A 134 -0.07 -5.36 -8.76
CA ILE A 134 -0.68 -4.09 -9.20
C ILE A 134 0.01 -3.55 -10.46
N VAL A 135 1.35 -3.57 -10.49
CA VAL A 135 2.11 -3.09 -11.65
C VAL A 135 1.77 -3.91 -12.88
N LEU A 136 1.79 -5.24 -12.78
CA LEU A 136 1.47 -6.14 -13.90
C LEU A 136 0.03 -5.99 -14.39
N GLU A 137 -0.94 -5.85 -13.48
CA GLU A 137 -2.35 -5.63 -13.81
C GLU A 137 -2.57 -4.28 -14.50
N CYS A 138 -1.81 -3.26 -14.12
CA CYS A 138 -1.92 -1.93 -14.70
C CYS A 138 -1.14 -1.74 -16.00
N LEU A 139 -0.15 -2.58 -16.32
CA LEU A 139 0.66 -2.46 -17.55
C LEU A 139 -0.15 -2.18 -18.83
N PRO A 140 -1.31 -2.84 -19.09
CA PRO A 140 -2.09 -2.59 -20.30
C PRO A 140 -2.58 -1.15 -20.43
N SER A 141 -2.78 -0.44 -19.31
CA SER A 141 -3.25 0.95 -19.32
C SER A 141 -2.20 1.95 -19.84
N LEU A 142 -0.92 1.56 -19.93
CA LEU A 142 0.11 2.37 -20.60
C LEU A 142 -0.18 2.61 -22.09
N ILE A 143 -1.02 1.77 -22.72
CA ILE A 143 -1.52 1.97 -24.10
C ILE A 143 -2.40 3.22 -24.21
N MET A 144 -2.93 3.71 -23.09
CA MET A 144 -3.69 4.96 -23.00
C MET A 144 -2.84 6.14 -22.48
N GLY A 145 -1.54 5.92 -22.26
CA GLY A 145 -0.58 6.93 -21.79
C GLY A 145 -0.26 6.84 -20.29
N LYS A 146 0.72 7.66 -19.87
CA LYS A 146 1.27 7.68 -18.50
C LYS A 146 0.21 7.92 -17.43
N GLN A 147 -0.70 8.86 -17.67
CA GLN A 147 -1.74 9.23 -16.71
C GLN A 147 -2.72 8.10 -16.42
N ALA A 148 -3.11 7.33 -17.45
CA ALA A 148 -3.99 6.18 -17.29
C ALA A 148 -3.32 5.08 -16.45
N PHE A 149 -2.01 4.89 -16.65
CA PHE A 149 -1.23 3.96 -15.85
C PHE A 149 -1.12 4.37 -14.38
N LEU A 150 -0.75 5.62 -14.10
CA LEU A 150 -0.68 6.12 -12.73
C LEU A 150 -2.05 6.10 -12.03
N ALA A 151 -3.14 6.39 -12.76
CA ALA A 151 -4.49 6.29 -12.22
C ALA A 151 -4.85 4.84 -11.86
N CYS A 152 -4.52 3.87 -12.72
CA CYS A 152 -4.71 2.46 -12.43
C CYS A 152 -3.92 2.03 -11.20
N LEU A 153 -2.64 2.42 -11.10
CA LEU A 153 -1.79 2.09 -9.95
C LEU A 153 -2.39 2.60 -8.64
N VAL A 154 -2.89 3.84 -8.61
CA VAL A 154 -3.55 4.40 -7.41
C VAL A 154 -4.81 3.62 -7.07
N GLN A 155 -5.67 3.34 -8.06
CA GLN A 155 -6.92 2.63 -7.85
C GLN A 155 -6.68 1.21 -7.30
N GLN A 156 -5.69 0.50 -7.84
CA GLN A 156 -5.35 -0.85 -7.39
C GLN A 156 -4.54 -0.87 -6.08
N ALA A 157 -3.72 0.15 -5.83
CA ALA A 157 -3.09 0.33 -4.53
C ALA A 157 -4.14 0.53 -3.43
N GLN A 158 -5.19 1.31 -3.69
CA GLN A 158 -6.30 1.50 -2.74
C GLN A 158 -7.11 0.21 -2.52
N SER A 159 -7.40 -0.55 -3.57
CA SER A 159 -8.17 -1.80 -3.47
C SER A 159 -7.41 -2.92 -2.74
N SER A 160 -6.08 -2.89 -2.78
CA SER A 160 -5.21 -3.89 -2.14
C SER A 160 -4.87 -3.57 -0.67
N LEU A 161 -5.17 -2.36 -0.17
CA LEU A 161 -4.92 -1.98 1.23
C LEU A 161 -5.48 -2.96 2.25
N PRO A 162 -6.73 -3.47 2.14
CA PRO A 162 -7.25 -4.43 3.10
C PRO A 162 -6.41 -5.71 3.16
N GLY A 163 -5.89 -6.18 2.02
CA GLY A 163 -5.03 -7.35 1.95
C GLY A 163 -3.64 -7.10 2.56
N VAL A 164 -3.07 -5.91 2.34
CA VAL A 164 -1.82 -5.49 2.97
C VAL A 164 -1.96 -5.43 4.49
N VAL A 165 -3.04 -4.81 4.98
CA VAL A 165 -3.35 -4.71 6.41
C VAL A 165 -3.51 -6.09 7.03
N GLN A 166 -4.25 -6.99 6.40
CA GLN A 166 -4.41 -8.37 6.86
C GLN A 166 -3.07 -9.11 6.92
N CYS A 167 -2.22 -8.94 5.91
CA CYS A 167 -0.89 -9.54 5.90
C CYS A 167 -0.03 -9.00 7.06
N ILE A 168 -0.05 -7.69 7.31
CA ILE A 168 0.74 -7.09 8.41
C ILE A 168 0.21 -7.55 9.77
N GLN A 169 -1.10 -7.72 9.95
CA GLN A 169 -1.68 -8.27 11.17
C GLN A 169 -1.21 -9.70 11.49
N GLN A 170 -0.78 -10.48 10.49
CA GLN A 170 -0.23 -11.83 10.69
C GLN A 170 1.23 -11.83 11.14
N CYS A 171 1.90 -10.68 11.09
CA CYS A 171 3.25 -10.53 11.58
C CYS A 171 3.25 -10.29 13.08
N LYS A 172 3.26 -11.40 13.81
CA LYS A 172 3.49 -11.45 15.25
C LYS A 172 4.96 -11.72 15.54
#